data_AF-A0A916Y4S6-F1
#
_entry.id   AF-A0A916Y4S6-F1
#
_cell.length_a   1.000
_cell.length_b   1.000
_cell.length_c   1.000
_cell.angle_alpha   90.00
_cell.angle_beta   90.00
_cell.angle_gamma   90.00
#
_symmetry.space_group_name_H-M   'P 1'
#
loop_
_entity.id
_entity.type
_entity.pdbx_description
1 polymer ?
#
loop_
_entity_poly.entity_id
_entity_poly.type
_entity_poly.pdbx_seq_one_letter_code
_entity_poly.pdbx_strand_id
1 'polypeptide(L)' 'MKINAARRDILQGLVFENPPPEERWFQRDDWDPMYKLTDLRAAARAGHIELAEDAEPECYQIRLTAKGRAALDKAEAAQ' A
#
# COMPACT_ATOMS: atom_id res chain seq x y z
N MET A 1 -10.15 -13.94 -3.01
CA MET A 1 -8.90 -13.70 -3.76
C MET A 1 -7.77 -13.61 -2.74
N LYS A 2 -6.72 -14.44 -2.83
CA LYS A 2 -5.58 -14.42 -1.90
C LYS A 2 -4.60 -13.32 -2.34
N ILE A 3 -4.08 -12.52 -1.41
CA ILE A 3 -2.97 -11.59 -1.70
C ILE A 3 -1.66 -12.38 -1.86
N ASN A 4 -0.78 -11.99 -2.78
CA ASN A 4 0.54 -12.59 -2.93
C ASN A 4 1.55 -11.96 -1.94
N ALA A 5 2.75 -12.55 -1.80
CA ALA A 5 3.76 -12.11 -0.84
C ALA A 5 4.14 -10.63 -1.02
N ALA A 6 4.49 -10.22 -2.24
CA ALA A 6 4.84 -8.83 -2.54
C ALA A 6 3.75 -7.82 -2.14
N ARG A 7 2.47 -8.17 -2.37
CA ARG A 7 1.35 -7.33 -1.95
C ARG A 7 1.16 -7.32 -0.44
N ARG A 8 1.43 -8.43 0.26
CA ARG A 8 1.39 -8.46 1.73
C ARG A 8 2.46 -7.53 2.30
N ASP A 9 3.68 -7.60 1.80
CA ASP A 9 4.79 -6.79 2.30
C ASP A 9 4.50 -5.29 2.14
N ILE A 10 3.98 -4.86 0.97
CA ILE A 10 3.53 -3.48 0.75
C ILE A 10 2.50 -3.05 1.79
N LEU A 11 1.49 -3.88 2.05
CA LEU A 11 0.44 -3.54 2.99
C LEU A 11 0.93 -3.50 4.43
N GLN A 12 1.84 -4.41 4.82
CA GLN A 12 2.44 -4.41 6.16
C GLN A 12 3.29 -3.18 6.41
N GLY A 13 4.14 -2.80 5.45
CA GLY A 13 4.89 -1.55 5.55
C GLY A 13 3.94 -0.36 5.72
N LEU A 14 2.86 -0.30 4.92
CA LEU A 14 1.94 0.83 4.95
C LEU A 14 1.19 0.89 6.28
N VAL A 15 0.86 -0.26 6.88
CA VAL A 15 0.24 -0.30 8.20
C VAL A 15 1.21 0.13 9.30
N PHE A 16 2.49 -0.23 9.20
CA PHE A 16 3.51 0.16 10.17
C PHE A 16 3.69 1.69 10.19
N GLU A 17 3.81 2.30 9.01
CA GLU A 17 3.97 3.76 8.87
C GLU A 17 2.64 4.53 9.03
N ASN A 18 1.49 3.84 8.89
CA ASN A 18 0.15 4.42 8.97
C ASN A 18 -0.74 3.63 9.96
N PRO A 19 -0.52 3.74 11.28
CA PRO A 19 -1.36 3.06 12.25
C PRO A 19 -2.81 3.61 12.19
N PRO A 20 -3.84 2.76 12.37
CA PRO A 20 -5.20 3.26 12.51
C PRO A 20 -5.31 4.25 13.68
N PRO A 21 -6.19 5.27 13.60
CA PRO A 21 -7.17 5.54 12.55
C PRO A 21 -6.67 6.50 11.46
N GLU A 22 -5.38 6.81 11.43
CA GLU A 22 -4.87 7.83 10.53
C GLU A 22 -4.76 7.24 9.12
N GLU A 23 -5.52 7.79 8.17
CA GLU A 23 -5.39 7.47 6.75
C GLU A 23 -4.52 8.55 6.10
N ARG A 24 -3.22 8.54 6.43
CA ARG A 24 -2.27 9.54 5.91
C ARG A 24 -1.80 9.20 4.49
N TRP A 25 -1.43 10.25 3.77
CA TRP A 25 -0.70 10.17 2.52
C TRP A 25 0.80 10.15 2.82
N PHE A 26 1.54 9.23 2.18
CA PHE A 26 2.99 9.10 2.30
C PHE A 26 3.63 9.45 0.98
N GLN A 27 4.74 10.19 1.00
CA GLN A 27 5.53 10.36 -0.21
C GLN A 27 6.29 9.07 -0.52
N ARG A 28 6.40 8.74 -1.81
CA ARG A 28 7.15 7.57 -2.28
C ARG A 28 8.62 7.61 -1.84
N ASP A 29 9.24 8.78 -1.78
CA ASP A 29 10.68 8.89 -1.45
C ASP A 29 11.01 8.38 -0.04
N ASP A 30 10.04 8.44 0.89
CA ASP A 30 10.18 7.83 2.23
C ASP A 30 10.12 6.29 2.19
N TRP A 31 9.82 5.72 1.01
CA TRP A 31 9.51 4.32 0.76
C TRP A 31 10.36 3.64 -0.33
N ASP A 32 11.12 4.41 -1.13
CA ASP A 32 11.92 3.87 -2.23
C ASP A 32 13.37 3.60 -1.77
N PRO A 33 13.89 2.36 -1.92
CA PRO A 33 13.83 1.52 -3.13
C PRO A 33 13.10 0.17 -2.97
N MET A 34 12.28 -0.01 -1.93
CA MET A 34 11.82 -1.36 -1.53
C MET A 34 10.75 -1.99 -2.44
N TYR A 35 9.94 -1.19 -3.14
CA TYR A 35 8.81 -1.70 -3.93
C TYR A 35 8.77 -1.11 -5.34
N LYS A 36 8.59 -1.98 -6.34
CA LYS A 36 8.49 -1.53 -7.74
C LYS A 36 7.18 -0.80 -7.98
N LEU A 37 7.23 0.28 -8.76
CA LEU A 37 6.04 1.03 -9.22
C LEU A 37 4.95 0.12 -9.82
N THR A 38 5.33 -0.96 -10.50
CA THR A 38 4.38 -1.95 -11.04
C THR A 38 3.55 -2.64 -9.97
N ASP A 39 4.14 -2.96 -8.81
CA ASP A 39 3.47 -3.64 -7.71
C ASP A 39 2.52 -2.69 -6.98
N LEU A 40 2.94 -1.43 -6.80
CA LEU A 40 2.10 -0.36 -6.26
C LEU A 40 0.89 -0.11 -7.16
N ARG A 41 1.09 0.02 -8.48
CA ARG A 41 -0.02 0.12 -9.45
C ARG A 41 -0.95 -1.09 -9.41
N ALA A 42 -0.41 -2.30 -9.23
CA ALA A 42 -1.22 -3.50 -9.11
C ALA A 42 -2.05 -3.52 -7.81
N ALA A 43 -1.49 -3.04 -6.69
CA ALA A 43 -2.22 -2.88 -5.43
C ALA A 43 -3.30 -1.79 -5.52
N ALA A 44 -3.01 -0.68 -6.22
CA ALA A 44 -3.96 0.40 -6.47
C ALA A 44 -5.14 -0.07 -7.34
N ARG A 45 -4.86 -0.80 -8.43
CA ARG A 45 -5.90 -1.44 -9.26
C ARG A 45 -6.78 -2.43 -8.49
N ALA A 46 -6.23 -3.08 -7.47
CA ALA A 46 -7.02 -3.95 -6.58
C ALA A 46 -7.87 -3.16 -5.57
N GLY A 47 -7.70 -1.84 -5.48
CA GLY A 47 -8.36 -0.95 -4.54
C GLY A 47 -7.83 -1.05 -3.11
N HIS A 48 -6.63 -1.59 -2.93
CA HIS A 48 -6.02 -1.76 -1.60
C HIS A 48 -5.26 -0.52 -1.14
N ILE A 49 -4.76 0.25 -2.10
CA ILE A 49 -4.10 1.54 -1.87
C ILE A 49 -4.66 2.55 -2.86
N GLU A 50 -4.49 3.83 -2.56
CA GLU A 50 -4.65 4.93 -3.50
C GLU A 50 -3.28 5.51 -3.84
N LEU A 51 -3.16 5.96 -5.09
CA LEU A 51 -2.00 6.68 -5.59
C LEU A 51 -2.49 8.05 -6.06
N ALA A 52 -2.00 9.11 -5.45
CA ALA A 52 -2.10 10.44 -6.01
C ALA A 52 -0.85 10.65 -6.85
N GLU A 53 -0.97 10.47 -8.17
CA GLU A 53 0.09 10.83 -9.10
C GLU A 53 0.13 12.36 -9.18
N ASP A 54 1.08 13.00 -8.48
CA ASP A 54 1.52 14.32 -8.90
C ASP A 54 2.30 14.19 -10.21
N ALA A 55 2.45 15.28 -10.96
CA ALA A 55 2.97 15.31 -12.33
C ALA A 55 4.37 14.66 -12.52
N GLU A 56 5.05 14.27 -11.44
CA GLU A 56 6.35 13.62 -11.45
C GLU A 56 6.29 12.20 -10.83
N PRO A 57 6.85 11.17 -11.50
CA PRO A 57 6.84 9.77 -11.02
C PRO A 57 7.55 9.54 -9.68
N GLU A 58 8.34 10.52 -9.24
CA GLU A 58 9.14 10.50 -8.02
C GLU A 58 8.31 11.00 -6.82
N CYS A 59 7.26 11.78 -7.06
CA CYS A 59 6.49 12.46 -6.02
C CYS A 59 5.07 11.92 -5.82
N TYR A 60 4.74 10.69 -6.25
CA TYR A 60 3.39 10.19 -6.00
C TYR A 60 3.17 9.89 -4.52
N GLN A 61 1.99 10.26 -4.04
CA GLN A 61 1.57 9.97 -2.68
C GLN A 61 0.82 8.65 -2.62
N ILE A 62 1.06 7.87 -1.58
CA ILE A 62 0.44 6.56 -1.34
C ILE A 62 -0.44 6.64 -0.11
N ARG A 63 -1.65 6.08 -0.18
CA ARG A 63 -2.54 5.95 0.99
C ARG A 63 -3.11 4.54 1.08
N LEU A 64 -3.12 3.95 2.27
CA LEU A 64 -3.77 2.67 2.53
C LEU A 64 -5.30 2.87 2.60
N THR A 65 -6.07 2.01 1.93
CA THR A 65 -7.54 2.05 2.02
C THR A 65 -8.06 1.09 3.09
N ALA A 66 -9.29 1.31 3.56
CA ALA A 66 -10.00 0.35 4.43
C ALA A 66 -10.05 -1.07 3.83
N LYS A 67 -10.17 -1.19 2.50
CA LYS A 67 -10.14 -2.49 1.81
C LYS A 67 -8.77 -3.14 1.86
N GLY A 68 -7.69 -2.36 1.69
CA GLY A 68 -6.33 -2.86 1.83
C GLY A 68 -6.03 -3.37 3.24
N ARG A 69 -6.47 -2.63 4.26
CA ARG A 69 -6.35 -3.04 5.66
C ARG A 69 -7.09 -4.33 5.96
N ALA A 70 -8.37 -4.42 5.59
CA ALA A 70 -9.14 -5.65 5.76
C ALA A 70 -8.56 -6.85 5.00
N ALA A 71 -7.93 -6.62 3.83
CA ALA A 71 -7.26 -7.66 3.07
C ALA A 71 -6.00 -8.19 3.78
N LEU A 72 -5.28 -7.31 4.49
CA LEU A 72 -4.14 -7.70 5.31
C LEU A 72 -4.59 -8.50 6.54
N ASP A 73 -5.55 -8.00 7.31
CA ASP A 73 -6.08 -8.66 8.51
C ASP A 73 -6.56 -10.08 8.19
N LYS A 74 -7.28 -10.24 7.07
CA LYS A 74 -7.73 -11.55 6.60
C LYS A 74 -6.58 -12.48 6.21
N ALA A 75 -5.49 -11.94 5.68
CA ALA A 75 -4.32 -12.70 5.29
C ALA A 75 -3.41 -13.08 6.47
N GLU A 76 -3.52 -12.37 7.60
CA GLU A 76 -2.87 -12.71 8.86
C GLU A 76 -3.70 -13.73 9.66
N ALA A 77 -5.02 -13.58 9.71
CA ALA A 77 -5.92 -14.53 10.36
C ALA A 77 -6.01 -15.92 9.68
N ALA A 78 -5.48 -16.05 8.47
CA ALA A 78 -5.44 -17.30 7.70
C ALA A 78 -4.09 -18.02 7.77
N GLN A 79 -3.14 -17.51 8.56
CA GLN A 79 -1.91 -18.20 8.95
C GLN A 79 -2.13 -18.94 10.26
#